data_AF-Q3M5C0-F1
#
_entry.id   AF-Q3M5C0-F1
#
_cell.length_a   1.000
_cell.length_b   1.000
_cell.length_c   1.000
_cell.angle_alpha   90.00
_cell.angle_beta   90.00
_cell.angle_gamma   90.00
#
_symmetry.space_group_name_H-M   'P 1'
#
loop_
_entity.id
_entity.type
_entity.pdbx_description
1 polymer ?
#
loop_
_entity_poly.entity_id
_entity_poly.type
_entity_poly.pdbx_seq_one_letter_code
_entity_poly.pdbx_strand_id
1 'polypeptide(L)'
;MSQPGKDFETLLHREAPLEVERMGLTWLVGAAIATAMLWQVPGGDYILYPFTILATWFHEMGHGLMAVLLGGQFQQLQIFGNGSGVASYAISRSLGPIGPGLVAAAGPMGPPLAGAALILASRSFTTASLSLKILGSFLLISTLIWVRSPFGLVAIPLLGLIILGISLKAPRWMQGFAIQFLGVQACVSTYHQLDYLFSYSAGSLGLSDTAQMEKYLLLPYWFWGGLMAIASLIILIQSLRVAYRSV
;
A
#
# COMPACT_ATOMS: atom_id res chain seq x y z
N MET A 1 -15.29 46.75 17.22
CA MET A 1 -14.67 46.73 15.88
C MET A 1 -13.66 45.58 15.84
N SER A 2 -14.10 44.37 15.46
CA SER A 2 -13.21 43.23 15.24
C SER A 2 -12.57 43.38 13.86
N GLN A 3 -11.23 43.36 13.79
CA GLN A 3 -10.52 43.48 12.52
C GLN A 3 -10.72 42.20 11.68
N PRO A 4 -11.36 42.27 10.50
CA PRO A 4 -11.65 41.09 9.67
C PRO A 4 -10.43 40.54 8.91
N GLY A 5 -9.24 41.11 9.10
CA GLY A 5 -8.04 40.78 8.31
C GLY A 5 -7.15 39.67 8.88
N LYS A 6 -7.21 39.38 10.19
CA LYS A 6 -6.31 38.38 10.82
C LYS A 6 -6.72 36.93 10.57
N ASP A 7 -8.01 36.68 10.35
CA ASP A 7 -8.52 35.32 10.05
C ASP A 7 -8.28 34.92 8.59
N PHE A 8 -8.06 35.87 7.68
CA PHE A 8 -7.82 35.57 6.26
C PHE A 8 -6.35 35.18 6.00
N GLU A 9 -5.39 35.82 6.66
CA GLU A 9 -3.97 35.41 6.55
C GLU A 9 -3.69 34.04 7.17
N THR A 10 -4.40 33.68 8.24
CA THR A 10 -4.27 32.34 8.86
C THR A 10 -4.86 31.21 8.00
N LEU A 11 -5.74 31.54 7.04
CA LEU A 11 -6.25 30.57 6.06
C LEU A 11 -5.28 30.37 4.88
N LEU A 12 -4.51 31.39 4.51
CA LEU A 12 -3.52 31.32 3.42
C LEU A 12 -2.22 30.60 3.82
N HIS A 13 -1.88 30.54 5.10
CA HIS A 13 -0.70 29.79 5.59
C HIS A 13 -0.92 28.27 5.74
N ARG A 14 -1.95 27.70 5.12
CA ARG A 14 -2.19 26.24 5.12
C ARG A 14 -1.38 25.46 4.09
N GLU A 15 -0.72 26.13 3.17
CA GLU A 15 0.09 25.50 2.13
C GLU A 15 1.57 25.67 2.44
N ALA A 16 2.31 24.56 2.37
CA ALA A 16 3.76 24.59 2.53
C ALA A 16 4.38 25.39 1.36
N PRO A 17 5.39 26.23 1.59
CA PRO A 17 6.01 27.01 0.51
C PRO A 17 6.57 26.09 -0.60
N LEU A 18 6.51 26.55 -1.85
CA LEU A 18 6.89 25.79 -3.07
C LEU A 18 8.28 25.13 -3.00
N GLU A 19 9.22 25.71 -2.26
CA GLU A 19 10.55 25.12 -2.02
C GLU A 19 10.47 23.85 -1.17
N VAL A 20 9.61 23.81 -0.14
CA VAL A 20 9.33 22.62 0.67
C VAL A 20 8.66 21.54 -0.19
N GLU A 21 7.85 21.93 -1.17
CA GLU A 21 7.23 21.04 -2.14
C GLU A 21 8.27 20.38 -3.07
N ARG A 22 9.20 21.16 -3.66
CA ARG A 22 10.30 20.62 -4.50
C ARG A 22 11.30 19.78 -3.70
N MET A 23 11.58 20.16 -2.45
CA MET A 23 12.40 19.36 -1.53
C MET A 23 11.72 18.03 -1.18
N GLY A 24 10.38 18.00 -1.12
CA GLY A 24 9.61 16.77 -0.90
C GLY A 24 9.79 15.76 -2.04
N LEU A 25 9.56 16.16 -3.29
CA LEU A 25 9.64 15.23 -4.42
C LEU A 25 11.06 14.69 -4.63
N THR A 26 12.06 15.55 -4.53
CA THR A 26 13.48 15.14 -4.66
C THR A 26 13.89 14.15 -3.57
N TRP A 27 13.45 14.37 -2.33
CA TRP A 27 13.63 13.41 -1.25
C TRP A 27 12.94 12.08 -1.54
N LEU A 28 11.69 12.06 -2.01
CA LEU A 28 10.98 10.81 -2.31
C LEU A 28 11.63 9.99 -3.41
N VAL A 29 12.10 10.66 -4.47
CA VAL A 29 12.87 10.02 -5.52
C VAL A 29 14.16 9.45 -4.92
N GLY A 30 14.85 10.22 -4.07
CA GLY A 30 16.00 9.74 -3.30
C GLY A 30 15.68 8.54 -2.41
N ALA A 31 14.53 8.53 -1.73
CA ALA A 31 14.07 7.45 -0.88
C ALA A 31 13.71 6.19 -1.68
N ALA A 32 13.07 6.33 -2.84
CA ALA A 32 12.80 5.22 -3.75
C ALA A 32 14.09 4.62 -4.33
N ILE A 33 15.04 5.46 -4.73
CA ILE A 33 16.38 5.03 -5.18
C ILE A 33 17.12 4.34 -4.03
N ALA A 34 17.11 4.93 -2.83
CA ALA A 34 17.73 4.33 -1.65
C ALA A 34 17.13 2.97 -1.31
N THR A 35 15.80 2.82 -1.39
CA THR A 35 15.13 1.51 -1.25
C THR A 35 15.63 0.52 -2.30
N ALA A 36 15.68 0.94 -3.58
CA ALA A 36 16.17 0.07 -4.66
C ALA A 36 17.65 -0.32 -4.48
N MET A 37 18.48 0.58 -3.97
CA MET A 37 19.89 0.31 -3.64
C MET A 37 20.01 -0.62 -2.43
N LEU A 38 19.18 -0.42 -1.39
CA LEU A 38 19.17 -1.27 -0.20
C LEU A 38 18.84 -2.72 -0.53
N TRP A 39 17.97 -2.99 -1.50
CA TRP A 39 17.73 -4.37 -2.00
C TRP A 39 18.98 -5.05 -2.55
N GLN A 40 19.98 -4.29 -3.02
CA GLN A 40 21.21 -4.84 -3.57
C GLN A 40 22.28 -5.12 -2.51
N VAL A 41 22.09 -4.62 -1.28
CA VAL A 41 23.10 -4.69 -0.22
C VAL A 41 22.75 -5.81 0.76
N PRO A 42 23.71 -6.69 1.14
CA PRO A 42 23.49 -7.68 2.17
C PRO A 42 22.97 -7.05 3.47
N GLY A 43 21.79 -7.47 3.91
CA GLY A 43 21.12 -6.97 5.11
C GLY A 43 20.21 -5.75 4.90
N GLY A 44 20.13 -5.18 3.68
CA GLY A 44 19.13 -4.15 3.37
C GLY A 44 17.69 -4.65 3.54
N ASP A 45 17.46 -5.94 3.32
CA ASP A 45 16.17 -6.60 3.58
C ASP A 45 15.71 -6.47 5.04
N TYR A 46 16.64 -6.45 6.02
CA TYR A 46 16.27 -6.25 7.43
C TYR A 46 15.75 -4.84 7.71
N ILE A 47 16.32 -3.83 7.06
CA ILE A 47 15.88 -2.44 7.18
C ILE A 47 14.52 -2.27 6.52
N LEU A 48 14.32 -2.93 5.37
CA LEU A 48 13.09 -2.83 4.60
C LEU A 48 11.98 -3.76 5.08
N TYR A 49 12.31 -4.70 5.95
CA TYR A 49 11.41 -5.75 6.43
C TYR A 49 10.05 -5.24 6.94
N PRO A 50 9.96 -4.17 7.76
CA PRO A 50 8.66 -3.63 8.18
C PRO A 50 7.77 -3.21 6.99
N PHE A 51 8.37 -2.68 5.92
CA PHE A 51 7.66 -2.27 4.71
C PHE A 51 7.31 -3.45 3.83
N THR A 52 8.14 -4.50 3.80
CA THR A 52 7.79 -5.79 3.17
C THR A 52 6.56 -6.38 3.82
N ILE A 53 6.50 -6.45 5.16
CA ILE A 53 5.31 -6.95 5.87
C ILE A 53 4.07 -6.11 5.59
N LEU A 54 4.21 -4.78 5.58
CA LEU A 54 3.10 -3.88 5.28
C LEU A 54 2.61 -4.04 3.82
N ALA A 55 3.52 -4.21 2.87
CA ALA A 55 3.20 -4.46 1.47
C ALA A 55 2.47 -5.79 1.29
N THR A 56 2.95 -6.87 1.93
CA THR A 56 2.26 -8.16 1.95
C THR A 56 0.88 -8.03 2.57
N TRP A 57 0.73 -7.27 3.66
CA TRP A 57 -0.59 -7.01 4.23
C TRP A 57 -1.52 -6.29 3.24
N PHE A 58 -1.05 -5.26 2.52
CA PHE A 58 -1.86 -4.61 1.48
C PHE A 58 -2.26 -5.57 0.36
N HIS A 59 -1.34 -6.44 -0.06
CA HIS A 59 -1.57 -7.46 -1.08
C HIS A 59 -2.69 -8.41 -0.65
N GLU A 60 -2.53 -9.07 0.49
CA GLU A 60 -3.50 -10.06 0.95
C GLU A 60 -4.86 -9.43 1.32
N MET A 61 -4.86 -8.22 1.88
CA MET A 61 -6.09 -7.46 2.09
C MET A 61 -6.77 -7.12 0.76
N GLY A 62 -6.03 -6.89 -0.31
CA GLY A 62 -6.57 -6.68 -1.66
C GLY A 62 -7.45 -7.84 -2.11
N HIS A 63 -6.95 -9.07 -2.00
CA HIS A 63 -7.74 -10.27 -2.27
C HIS A 63 -8.99 -10.37 -1.40
N GLY A 64 -8.81 -10.27 -0.08
CA GLY A 64 -9.89 -10.44 0.90
C GLY A 64 -11.00 -9.41 0.72
N LEU A 65 -10.65 -8.13 0.60
CA LEU A 65 -11.62 -7.05 0.40
C LEU A 65 -12.31 -7.17 -0.96
N MET A 66 -11.59 -7.51 -2.04
CA MET A 66 -12.22 -7.76 -3.32
C MET A 66 -13.21 -8.93 -3.25
N ALA A 67 -12.86 -10.02 -2.57
CA ALA A 67 -13.78 -11.15 -2.39
C ALA A 67 -15.07 -10.72 -1.69
N VAL A 68 -14.99 -9.89 -0.63
CA VAL A 68 -16.16 -9.33 0.07
C VAL A 68 -16.97 -8.41 -0.85
N LEU A 69 -16.31 -7.53 -1.61
CA LEU A 69 -16.96 -6.62 -2.55
C LEU A 69 -17.75 -7.37 -3.64
N LEU A 70 -17.27 -8.53 -4.07
CA LEU A 70 -17.96 -9.39 -5.03
C LEU A 70 -19.04 -10.30 -4.39
N GLY A 71 -19.42 -10.03 -3.15
CA GLY A 71 -20.45 -10.77 -2.41
C GLY A 71 -19.96 -12.11 -1.83
N GLY A 72 -18.64 -12.30 -1.77
CA GLY A 72 -17.99 -13.42 -1.09
C GLY A 72 -17.71 -13.15 0.39
N GLN A 73 -16.75 -13.89 0.95
CA GLN A 73 -16.34 -13.80 2.35
C GLN A 73 -14.82 -13.80 2.48
N PHE A 74 -14.29 -12.91 3.30
CA PHE A 74 -12.89 -12.94 3.72
C PHE A 74 -12.77 -13.68 5.05
N GLN A 75 -12.15 -14.86 5.03
CA GLN A 75 -12.15 -15.78 6.16
C GLN A 75 -10.98 -15.53 7.10
N GLN A 76 -9.77 -15.46 6.55
CA GLN A 76 -8.56 -15.27 7.35
C GLN A 76 -7.41 -14.71 6.52
N LEU A 77 -6.49 -14.08 7.24
CA LEU A 77 -5.24 -13.51 6.76
C LEU A 77 -4.07 -14.15 7.52
N GLN A 78 -3.11 -14.69 6.79
CA GLN A 78 -1.88 -15.23 7.34
C GLN A 78 -0.69 -14.44 6.80
N ILE A 79 0.22 -14.04 7.68
CA ILE A 79 1.45 -13.33 7.34
C ILE A 79 2.60 -14.07 8.03
N PHE A 80 3.63 -14.41 7.27
CA PHE A 80 4.72 -15.26 7.71
C PHE A 80 6.03 -14.48 7.85
N GLY A 81 6.94 -15.00 8.68
CA GLY A 81 8.21 -14.33 9.00
C GLY A 81 9.20 -14.21 7.82
N ASN A 82 8.99 -14.96 6.74
CA ASN A 82 9.75 -14.80 5.49
C ASN A 82 9.19 -13.67 4.59
N GLY A 83 8.16 -12.94 5.04
CA GLY A 83 7.53 -11.87 4.28
C GLY A 83 6.38 -12.32 3.37
N SER A 84 6.13 -13.62 3.21
CA SER A 84 4.99 -14.09 2.41
C SER A 84 3.66 -13.99 3.18
N GLY A 85 2.56 -13.96 2.45
CA GLY A 85 1.21 -13.90 2.99
C GLY A 85 0.26 -14.87 2.30
N VAL A 86 -0.88 -15.12 2.92
CA VAL A 86 -2.01 -15.84 2.33
C VAL A 86 -3.32 -15.28 2.87
N ALA A 87 -4.19 -14.81 1.98
CA ALA A 87 -5.59 -14.55 2.23
C ALA A 87 -6.43 -15.78 1.88
N SER A 88 -7.19 -16.31 2.85
CA SER A 88 -8.22 -17.31 2.57
C SER A 88 -9.58 -16.62 2.45
N TYR A 89 -10.26 -16.84 1.33
CA TYR A 89 -11.53 -16.22 1.00
C TYR A 89 -12.42 -17.18 0.23
N ALA A 90 -13.73 -16.93 0.26
CA ALA A 90 -14.73 -17.57 -0.58
C ALA A 90 -15.29 -16.54 -1.55
N ILE A 91 -15.46 -16.90 -2.82
CA ILE A 91 -16.02 -16.01 -3.84
C ILE A 91 -17.45 -16.45 -4.14
N SER A 92 -18.37 -15.49 -4.29
CA SER A 92 -19.71 -15.76 -4.83
C SER A 92 -19.62 -16.21 -6.29
N ARG A 93 -20.44 -17.20 -6.68
CA ARG A 93 -20.48 -17.69 -8.08
C ARG A 93 -21.15 -16.71 -9.05
N SER A 94 -21.66 -15.58 -8.58
CA SER A 94 -22.49 -14.65 -9.36
C SER A 94 -21.80 -14.03 -10.57
N LEU A 95 -20.46 -13.95 -10.60
CA LEU A 95 -19.70 -13.28 -11.66
C LEU A 95 -18.91 -14.24 -12.57
N GLY A 96 -19.18 -15.55 -12.51
CA GLY A 96 -18.51 -16.53 -13.35
C GLY A 96 -16.97 -16.46 -13.23
N PRO A 97 -16.20 -16.66 -14.32
CA PRO A 97 -14.73 -16.60 -14.30
C PRO A 97 -14.16 -15.21 -13.99
N ILE A 98 -14.91 -14.14 -14.24
CA ILE A 98 -14.42 -12.77 -14.03
C ILE A 98 -14.19 -12.50 -12.54
N GLY A 99 -15.06 -13.01 -11.66
CA GLY A 99 -14.94 -12.79 -10.22
C GLY A 99 -13.60 -13.26 -9.64
N PRO A 100 -13.22 -14.54 -9.81
CA PRO A 100 -11.90 -15.04 -9.44
C PRO A 100 -10.73 -14.28 -10.08
N GLY A 101 -10.85 -13.88 -11.35
CA GLY A 101 -9.82 -13.07 -12.01
C GLY A 101 -9.63 -11.69 -11.37
N LEU A 102 -10.72 -11.02 -10.98
CA LEU A 102 -10.68 -9.73 -10.27
C LEU A 102 -10.08 -9.87 -8.87
N VAL A 103 -10.44 -10.93 -8.14
CA VAL A 103 -9.84 -11.20 -6.82
C VAL A 103 -8.35 -11.44 -6.96
N ALA A 104 -7.92 -12.26 -7.93
CA ALA A 104 -6.50 -12.48 -8.20
C ALA A 104 -5.75 -11.18 -8.54
N ALA A 105 -6.33 -10.32 -9.41
CA ALA A 105 -5.73 -9.03 -9.73
C ALA A 105 -5.64 -8.07 -8.53
N ALA A 106 -6.56 -8.18 -7.58
CA ALA A 106 -6.63 -7.27 -6.43
C ALA A 106 -5.45 -7.41 -5.47
N GLY A 107 -4.78 -8.57 -5.43
CA GLY A 107 -3.59 -8.77 -4.60
C GLY A 107 -2.42 -7.90 -5.05
N PRO A 108 -1.84 -8.14 -6.24
CA PRO A 108 -0.73 -7.34 -6.75
C PRO A 108 -1.04 -5.85 -6.91
N MET A 109 -2.31 -5.50 -7.16
CA MET A 109 -2.76 -4.11 -7.27
C MET A 109 -3.07 -3.45 -5.93
N GLY A 110 -3.19 -4.20 -4.84
CA GLY A 110 -3.46 -3.68 -3.49
C GLY A 110 -2.40 -2.65 -3.03
N PRO A 111 -1.10 -3.01 -2.99
CA PRO A 111 -0.03 -2.09 -2.59
C PRO A 111 0.05 -0.79 -3.40
N PRO A 112 0.05 -0.77 -4.76
CA PRO A 112 0.14 0.48 -5.50
C PRO A 112 -1.12 1.35 -5.37
N LEU A 113 -2.31 0.77 -5.26
CA LEU A 113 -3.55 1.53 -5.03
C LEU A 113 -3.57 2.17 -3.64
N ALA A 114 -3.21 1.39 -2.61
CA ALA A 114 -3.06 1.92 -1.25
C ALA A 114 -1.98 3.00 -1.21
N GLY A 115 -0.82 2.73 -1.81
CA GLY A 115 0.31 3.66 -1.86
C GLY A 115 -0.05 4.99 -2.50
N ALA A 116 -0.74 4.97 -3.65
CA ALA A 116 -1.26 6.18 -4.29
C ALA A 116 -2.25 6.95 -3.41
N ALA A 117 -3.16 6.25 -2.72
CA ALA A 117 -4.09 6.90 -1.80
C ALA A 117 -3.35 7.60 -0.64
N LEU A 118 -2.30 6.98 -0.10
CA LEU A 118 -1.47 7.57 0.95
C LEU A 118 -0.67 8.79 0.45
N ILE A 119 -0.10 8.71 -0.76
CA ILE A 119 0.60 9.83 -1.40
C ILE A 119 -0.36 11.01 -1.63
N LEU A 120 -1.56 10.75 -2.15
CA LEU A 120 -2.56 11.81 -2.36
C LEU A 120 -3.03 12.43 -1.03
N ALA A 121 -3.13 11.63 0.03
CA ALA A 121 -3.47 12.14 1.36
C ALA A 121 -2.38 13.02 1.99
N SER A 122 -1.14 12.98 1.48
CA SER A 122 -0.04 13.79 2.02
C SER A 122 -0.14 15.28 1.67
N ARG A 123 -1.06 15.67 0.76
CA ARG A 123 -1.25 17.07 0.31
C ARG A 123 -1.70 18.02 1.42
N SER A 124 -2.27 17.50 2.51
CA SER A 124 -2.65 18.30 3.67
C SER A 124 -2.26 17.57 4.96
N PHE A 125 -1.79 18.30 5.96
CA PHE A 125 -1.49 17.72 7.27
C PHE A 125 -2.70 17.07 7.93
N THR A 126 -3.92 17.58 7.68
CA THR A 126 -5.14 17.00 8.23
C THR A 126 -5.43 15.64 7.62
N THR A 127 -5.37 15.54 6.29
CA THR A 127 -5.59 14.27 5.57
C THR A 127 -4.47 13.28 5.84
N ALA A 128 -3.21 13.73 5.94
CA ALA A 128 -2.08 12.89 6.33
C ALA A 128 -2.29 12.26 7.72
N SER A 129 -2.66 13.08 8.71
CA SER A 129 -2.94 12.63 10.07
C SER A 129 -4.10 11.63 10.12
N LEU A 130 -5.20 11.95 9.42
CA LEU A 130 -6.37 11.08 9.34
C LEU A 130 -6.04 9.75 8.66
N SER A 131 -5.30 9.75 7.56
CA SER A 131 -4.91 8.54 6.85
C SER A 131 -4.00 7.65 7.68
N LEU A 132 -3.05 8.21 8.45
CA LEU A 132 -2.25 7.42 9.40
C LEU A 132 -3.11 6.80 10.50
N LYS A 133 -4.10 7.54 11.03
CA LYS A 133 -5.04 6.98 12.04
C LYS A 133 -5.86 5.85 11.46
N ILE A 134 -6.38 6.02 10.25
CA ILE A 134 -7.17 5.00 9.55
C ILE A 134 -6.30 3.77 9.31
N LEU A 135 -5.10 3.93 8.74
CA LEU A 135 -4.19 2.82 8.45
C LEU A 135 -3.79 2.08 9.73
N GLY A 136 -3.32 2.80 10.75
CA GLY A 136 -2.92 2.21 12.04
C GLY A 136 -4.09 1.47 12.72
N SER A 137 -5.28 2.08 12.75
CA SER A 137 -6.46 1.44 13.33
C SER A 137 -6.90 0.22 12.51
N PHE A 138 -6.80 0.28 11.18
CA PHE A 138 -7.22 -0.81 10.31
C PHE A 138 -6.27 -2.02 10.40
N LEU A 139 -4.98 -1.80 10.62
CA LEU A 139 -4.04 -2.88 10.97
C LEU A 139 -4.45 -3.58 12.28
N LEU A 140 -4.84 -2.81 13.31
CA LEU A 140 -5.30 -3.38 14.58
C LEU A 140 -6.63 -4.13 14.43
N ILE A 141 -7.61 -3.54 13.75
CA ILE A 141 -8.92 -4.16 13.51
C ILE A 141 -8.78 -5.42 12.67
N SER A 142 -8.00 -5.38 11.58
CA SER A 142 -7.76 -6.56 10.76
C SER A 142 -7.05 -7.67 11.52
N THR A 143 -6.19 -7.33 12.50
CA THR A 143 -5.58 -8.31 13.40
C THR A 143 -6.64 -9.08 14.18
N LEU A 144 -7.62 -8.37 14.75
CA LEU A 144 -8.71 -8.99 15.52
C LEU A 144 -9.61 -9.86 14.62
N ILE A 145 -10.00 -9.33 13.46
CA ILE A 145 -11.02 -9.96 12.61
C ILE A 145 -10.43 -11.10 11.77
N TRP A 146 -9.29 -10.90 11.12
CA TRP A 146 -8.80 -11.80 10.06
C TRP A 146 -7.43 -12.43 10.35
N VAL A 147 -6.52 -11.80 11.09
CA VAL A 147 -5.15 -12.35 11.21
C VAL A 147 -5.14 -13.61 12.07
N ARG A 148 -4.65 -14.73 11.52
CA ARG A 148 -4.62 -16.05 12.18
C ARG A 148 -3.26 -16.75 12.15
N SER A 149 -2.17 -16.01 11.91
CA SER A 149 -0.80 -16.52 11.93
C SER A 149 -0.05 -16.04 13.20
N PRO A 150 0.76 -16.89 13.88
CA PRO A 150 1.47 -16.49 15.10
C PRO A 150 2.36 -15.27 14.89
N PHE A 151 3.07 -15.22 13.77
CA PHE A 151 3.91 -14.08 13.40
C PHE A 151 3.05 -12.83 13.14
N GLY A 152 2.01 -12.94 12.31
CA GLY A 152 1.11 -11.81 12.00
C GLY A 152 0.41 -11.23 13.23
N LEU A 153 0.04 -12.07 14.22
CA LEU A 153 -0.55 -11.65 15.48
C LEU A 153 0.36 -10.75 16.33
N VAL A 154 1.67 -10.72 16.05
CA VAL A 154 2.63 -9.82 16.70
C VAL A 154 3.01 -8.68 15.77
N ALA A 155 3.41 -9.00 14.54
CA ALA A 155 3.98 -8.03 13.59
C ALA A 155 2.95 -6.98 13.13
N ILE A 156 1.74 -7.39 12.76
CA ILE A 156 0.70 -6.49 12.25
C ILE A 156 0.22 -5.48 13.31
N PRO A 157 -0.13 -5.89 14.55
CA PRO A 157 -0.52 -4.92 15.56
C PRO A 157 0.64 -4.04 16.01
N LEU A 158 1.89 -4.54 16.03
CA LEU A 158 3.06 -3.70 16.29
C LEU A 158 3.21 -2.58 15.25
N LEU A 159 3.10 -2.91 13.96
CA LEU A 159 3.09 -1.91 12.88
C LEU A 159 1.93 -0.93 13.04
N GLY A 160 0.73 -1.44 13.36
CA GLY A 160 -0.46 -0.62 13.60
C GLY A 160 -0.26 0.37 14.75
N LEU A 161 0.30 -0.07 15.88
CA LEU A 161 0.61 0.79 17.03
C LEU A 161 1.68 1.83 16.71
N ILE A 162 2.72 1.49 15.96
CA ILE A 162 3.76 2.44 15.54
C ILE A 162 3.14 3.53 14.65
N ILE A 163 2.39 3.15 13.62
CA ILE A 163 1.75 4.08 12.69
C ILE A 163 0.73 4.96 13.43
N LEU A 164 -0.07 4.38 14.32
CA LEU A 164 -1.02 5.13 15.14
C LEU A 164 -0.31 6.06 16.12
N GLY A 165 0.79 5.62 16.72
CA GLY A 165 1.66 6.44 17.58
C GLY A 165 2.19 7.67 16.84
N ILE A 166 2.69 7.50 15.61
CA ILE A 166 3.12 8.63 14.74
C ILE A 166 1.94 9.59 14.53
N SER A 167 0.75 9.08 14.21
CA SER A 167 -0.43 9.92 13.94
C SER A 167 -0.89 10.75 15.15
N LEU A 168 -0.65 10.26 16.37
CA LEU A 168 -1.12 10.88 17.61
C LEU A 168 -0.08 11.75 18.30
N LYS A 169 1.21 11.43 18.15
CA LYS A 169 2.30 12.05 18.94
C LYS A 169 3.32 12.81 18.09
N ALA A 170 3.51 12.45 16.83
CA ALA A 170 4.53 13.09 16.00
C ALA A 170 4.09 14.49 15.53
N PRO A 171 5.02 15.42 15.30
CA PRO A 171 4.69 16.71 14.71
C PRO A 171 4.12 16.55 13.28
N ARG A 172 3.31 17.52 12.84
CA ARG A 172 2.57 17.45 11.56
C ARG A 172 3.46 17.18 10.35
N TRP A 173 4.65 17.77 10.30
CA TRP A 173 5.61 17.54 9.22
C TRP A 173 6.04 16.07 9.14
N MET A 174 6.29 15.42 10.29
CA MET A 174 6.66 14.01 10.37
C MET A 174 5.50 13.11 9.95
N GLN A 175 4.25 13.49 10.26
CA GLN A 175 3.06 12.76 9.79
C GLN A 175 2.91 12.84 8.26
N GLY A 176 3.10 14.03 7.69
CA GLY A 176 3.13 14.23 6.24
C GLY A 176 4.24 13.44 5.55
N PHE A 177 5.44 13.45 6.13
CA PHE A 177 6.56 12.63 5.67
C PHE A 177 6.25 11.14 5.73
N ALA A 178 5.76 10.66 6.87
CA ALA A 178 5.51 9.23 7.11
C ALA A 178 4.47 8.69 6.14
N ILE A 179 3.32 9.37 5.97
CA ILE A 179 2.28 8.89 5.06
C ILE A 179 2.77 8.82 3.62
N GLN A 180 3.58 9.80 3.20
CA GLN A 180 4.11 9.87 1.86
C GLN A 180 5.19 8.81 1.62
N PHE A 181 6.10 8.63 2.58
CA PHE A 181 7.12 7.59 2.54
C PHE A 181 6.50 6.20 2.50
N LEU A 182 5.53 5.90 3.39
CA LEU A 182 4.78 4.64 3.38
C LEU A 182 4.08 4.42 2.04
N GLY A 183 3.51 5.48 1.45
CA GLY A 183 2.86 5.41 0.15
C GLY A 183 3.82 5.05 -0.98
N VAL A 184 5.00 5.68 -1.02
CA VAL A 184 6.06 5.33 -1.99
C VAL A 184 6.56 3.91 -1.77
N GLN A 185 6.83 3.49 -0.54
CA GLN A 185 7.26 2.10 -0.25
C GLN A 185 6.21 1.09 -0.72
N ALA A 186 4.92 1.35 -0.50
CA ALA A 186 3.85 0.47 -0.95
C ALA A 186 3.82 0.34 -2.49
N CYS A 187 3.94 1.44 -3.23
CA CYS A 187 4.02 1.39 -4.71
C CYS A 187 5.29 0.71 -5.21
N VAL A 188 6.44 1.00 -4.58
CA VAL A 188 7.74 0.46 -4.97
C VAL A 188 7.83 -1.05 -4.67
N SER A 189 7.13 -1.54 -3.64
CA SER A 189 7.12 -2.95 -3.28
C SER A 189 6.65 -3.89 -4.39
N THR A 190 5.77 -3.44 -5.30
CA THR A 190 5.37 -4.23 -6.49
C THR A 190 6.58 -4.60 -7.35
N TYR A 191 7.60 -3.74 -7.43
CA TYR A 191 8.79 -3.98 -8.24
C TYR A 191 9.80 -4.92 -7.58
N HIS A 192 9.81 -4.96 -6.25
CA HIS A 192 10.54 -5.99 -5.52
C HIS A 192 9.98 -7.39 -5.80
N GLN A 193 8.69 -7.47 -6.14
CA GLN A 193 7.97 -8.71 -6.36
C GLN A 193 7.78 -9.03 -7.87
N LEU A 194 8.59 -8.44 -8.77
CA LEU A 194 8.46 -8.72 -10.22
C LEU A 194 8.64 -10.20 -10.52
N ASP A 195 9.60 -10.86 -9.87
CA ASP A 195 9.82 -12.30 -10.07
C ASP A 195 8.57 -13.11 -9.73
N TYR A 196 7.84 -12.72 -8.68
CA TYR A 196 6.55 -13.32 -8.33
C TYR A 196 5.47 -13.02 -9.38
N LEU A 197 5.39 -11.75 -9.83
CA LEU A 197 4.40 -11.30 -10.81
C LEU A 197 4.54 -12.03 -12.16
N PHE A 198 5.77 -12.38 -12.53
CA PHE A 198 6.11 -13.15 -13.74
C PHE A 198 6.43 -14.63 -13.44
N SER A 199 6.01 -15.16 -12.30
CA SER A 199 6.05 -16.60 -12.02
C SER A 199 4.67 -17.22 -12.23
N TYR A 200 4.63 -18.46 -12.69
CA TYR A 200 3.39 -19.25 -12.75
C TYR A 200 3.00 -19.81 -11.37
N SER A 201 3.98 -20.01 -10.48
CA SER A 201 3.78 -20.65 -9.18
C SER A 201 4.16 -19.72 -8.03
N ALA A 202 3.36 -19.74 -6.98
CA ALA A 202 3.65 -19.16 -5.68
C ALA A 202 4.38 -20.15 -4.76
N GLY A 203 5.13 -21.11 -5.33
CA GLY A 203 5.78 -22.20 -4.61
C GLY A 203 4.77 -23.15 -3.98
N SER A 204 4.94 -23.47 -2.70
CA SER A 204 4.05 -24.36 -1.95
C SER A 204 2.62 -23.84 -1.78
N LEU A 205 2.38 -22.56 -2.07
CA LEU A 205 1.06 -21.93 -2.01
C LEU A 205 0.21 -22.19 -3.27
N GLY A 206 0.80 -22.75 -4.32
CA GLY A 206 0.09 -23.14 -5.55
C GLY A 206 0.36 -22.19 -6.72
N LEU A 207 -0.70 -21.72 -7.36
CA LEU A 207 -0.63 -20.79 -8.48
C LEU A 207 -0.35 -19.37 -7.97
N SER A 208 0.46 -18.61 -8.71
CA SER A 208 0.57 -17.15 -8.51
C SER A 208 -0.72 -16.45 -8.91
N ASP A 209 -0.87 -15.18 -8.53
CA ASP A 209 -2.04 -14.39 -8.93
C ASP A 209 -2.18 -14.25 -10.44
N THR A 210 -1.08 -14.05 -11.14
CA THR A 210 -1.09 -13.94 -12.60
C THR A 210 -1.44 -15.27 -13.26
N ALA A 211 -1.03 -16.40 -12.69
CA ALA A 211 -1.46 -17.72 -13.14
C ALA A 211 -2.93 -18.02 -12.79
N GLN A 212 -3.42 -17.53 -11.66
CA GLN A 212 -4.85 -17.56 -11.35
C GLN A 212 -5.64 -16.72 -12.35
N MET A 213 -5.14 -15.53 -12.71
CA MET A 213 -5.74 -14.72 -13.77
C MET A 213 -5.75 -15.45 -15.11
N GLU A 214 -4.66 -16.11 -15.52
CA GLU A 214 -4.66 -16.95 -16.74
C GLU A 214 -5.66 -18.10 -16.66
N LYS A 215 -5.83 -18.74 -15.50
CA LYS A 215 -6.79 -19.84 -15.34
C LYS A 215 -8.23 -19.39 -15.58
N TYR A 216 -8.57 -18.15 -15.25
CA TYR A 216 -9.95 -17.64 -15.31
C TYR A 216 -10.21 -16.62 -16.42
N LEU A 217 -9.16 -16.01 -16.96
CA LEU A 217 -9.19 -14.98 -18.00
C LEU A 217 -8.40 -15.44 -19.23
N LEU A 218 -8.60 -14.79 -20.37
CA LEU A 218 -8.16 -15.32 -21.67
C LEU A 218 -6.64 -15.25 -21.94
N LEU A 219 -5.91 -14.38 -21.24
CA LEU A 219 -4.53 -14.04 -21.57
C LEU A 219 -3.54 -14.73 -20.61
N PRO A 220 -2.30 -15.00 -21.07
CA PRO A 220 -1.31 -15.71 -20.27
C PRO A 220 -0.82 -14.89 -19.07
N TYR A 221 -0.27 -15.58 -18.05
CA TYR A 221 0.14 -14.96 -16.79
C TYR A 221 1.13 -13.80 -16.99
N TRP A 222 2.10 -13.92 -17.90
CA TRP A 222 3.09 -12.87 -18.16
C TRP A 222 2.46 -11.61 -18.75
N PHE A 223 1.35 -11.72 -19.48
CA PHE A 223 0.63 -10.57 -19.99
C PHE A 223 -0.01 -9.79 -18.84
N TRP A 224 -0.69 -10.49 -17.94
CA TRP A 224 -1.29 -9.88 -16.75
C TRP A 224 -0.24 -9.28 -15.82
N GLY A 225 0.90 -9.95 -15.67
CA GLY A 225 2.03 -9.41 -14.92
C GLY A 225 2.58 -8.12 -15.52
N GLY A 226 2.79 -8.09 -16.84
CA GLY A 226 3.19 -6.87 -17.54
C GLY A 226 2.18 -5.74 -17.40
N LEU A 227 0.89 -6.05 -17.54
CA LEU A 227 -0.19 -5.07 -17.37
C LEU A 227 -0.20 -4.47 -15.96
N MET A 228 -0.09 -5.30 -14.92
CA MET A 228 -0.09 -4.85 -13.53
C MET A 228 1.18 -4.06 -13.18
N ALA A 229 2.34 -4.46 -13.70
CA ALA A 229 3.59 -3.70 -13.53
C ALA A 229 3.48 -2.29 -14.16
N ILE A 230 2.97 -2.20 -15.40
CA ILE A 230 2.76 -0.92 -16.09
C ILE A 230 1.70 -0.09 -15.35
N ALA A 231 0.59 -0.69 -14.94
CA ALA A 231 -0.47 -0.01 -14.20
C ALA A 231 0.06 0.55 -12.86
N SER A 232 0.84 -0.24 -12.11
CA SER A 232 1.52 0.21 -10.89
C SER A 232 2.41 1.43 -11.14
N LEU A 233 3.18 1.42 -12.24
CA LEU A 233 4.04 2.55 -12.61
C LEU A 233 3.24 3.81 -12.90
N ILE A 234 2.18 3.68 -13.69
CA ILE A 234 1.28 4.79 -14.01
C ILE A 234 0.64 5.34 -12.73
N ILE A 235 0.15 4.46 -11.84
CA ILE A 235 -0.45 4.86 -10.56
C ILE A 235 0.53 5.64 -9.69
N LEU A 236 1.79 5.17 -9.57
CA LEU A 236 2.83 5.88 -8.84
C LEU A 236 3.14 7.25 -9.45
N ILE A 237 3.41 7.31 -10.76
CA ILE A 237 3.74 8.55 -11.45
C ILE A 237 2.60 9.56 -11.33
N GLN A 238 1.35 9.11 -11.54
CA GLN A 238 0.19 9.99 -11.52
C GLN A 238 -0.15 10.45 -10.10
N SER A 239 -0.01 9.60 -9.09
CA SER A 239 -0.22 10.00 -7.69
C SER A 239 0.82 11.05 -7.24
N LEU A 240 2.09 10.87 -7.58
CA LEU A 240 3.13 11.89 -7.34
C LEU A 240 2.84 13.17 -8.13
N ARG A 241 2.52 13.05 -9.42
CA ARG A 241 2.19 14.22 -10.25
C ARG A 241 1.04 15.03 -9.68
N VAL A 242 -0.03 14.37 -9.21
CA VAL A 242 -1.19 15.05 -8.61
C VAL A 242 -0.86 15.60 -7.22
N ALA A 243 -0.05 14.90 -6.42
CA ALA A 243 0.36 15.36 -5.10
C ALA A 243 1.21 16.64 -5.15
N TYR A 244 2.04 16.79 -6.18
CA TYR A 244 2.96 17.93 -6.37
C TYR A 244 2.54 18.90 -7.48
N ARG A 245 1.31 18.77 -8.00
CA ARG A 245 0.79 19.78 -8.95
C ARG A 245 0.35 20.98 -8.12
N SER A 246 1.03 22.11 -8.32
CA SER A 246 0.59 23.41 -7.82
C SER A 246 -0.89 23.62 -8.20
N VAL A 247 -1.74 23.83 -7.20
CA VAL A 247 -3.13 24.28 -7.39
C VAL A 247 -3.12 25.75 -7.75
#